data_AF-A0A495U4C1-F1
#
_entry.id   AF-A0A495U4C1-F1
#
_cell.length_a   1.000
_cell.length_b   1.000
_cell.length_c   1.000
_cell.angle_alpha   90.00
_cell.angle_beta   90.00
_cell.angle_gamma   90.00
#
_symmetry.space_group_name_H-M   'P 1'
#
loop_
_entity.id
_entity.type
_entity.pdbx_description
1 polymer ?
#
loop_
_entity_poly.entity_id
_entity_poly.type
_entity_poly.pdbx_seq_one_letter_code
_entity_poly.pdbx_strand_id
1 'polypeptide(L)'
;MNIFESFLAAKLFRIASPLKKFNPNFDEIRIVSNFNRRPGDPRCGLVMYSGCFVVGAETVVLPFSIAFSGRNGRSTSSLAQFSYFDARLDVRILAFLSVLDFLEATGELPLGSLAAHTNRIVSKRPGCRKEICDSYPEFCERAAKDLPYDMSLEVLGAAA
;
A
#
# COMPACT_ATOMS: atom_id res chain seq x y z
N MET A 1 -12.18 -9.38 5.05
CA MET A 1 -10.81 -9.08 4.58
C MET A 1 -9.84 -9.81 5.49
N ASN A 2 -8.68 -10.25 4.97
CA ASN A 2 -7.60 -10.77 5.82
C ASN A 2 -6.84 -9.63 6.50
N ILE A 3 -5.92 -9.95 7.42
CA ILE A 3 -5.17 -8.93 8.18
C ILE A 3 -4.37 -7.97 7.29
N PHE A 4 -3.73 -8.47 6.22
CA PHE A 4 -2.95 -7.64 5.31
C PHE A 4 -3.83 -6.66 4.52
N GLU A 5 -4.99 -7.13 4.05
CA GLU A 5 -5.98 -6.31 3.36
C GLU A 5 -6.59 -5.26 4.28
N SER A 6 -6.94 -5.64 5.50
CA SER A 6 -7.44 -4.71 6.53
C SER A 6 -6.41 -3.65 6.86
N PHE A 7 -5.14 -4.03 7.00
CA PHE A 7 -4.08 -3.07 7.29
C PHE A 7 -3.77 -2.15 6.10
N LEU A 8 -3.82 -2.66 4.86
CA LEU A 8 -3.77 -1.83 3.66
C LEU A 8 -4.92 -0.83 3.62
N ALA A 9 -6.15 -1.26 3.94
CA ALA A 9 -7.31 -0.38 4.04
C ALA A 9 -7.07 0.71 5.08
N ALA A 10 -6.70 0.35 6.31
CA ALA A 10 -6.43 1.30 7.39
C ALA A 10 -5.43 2.39 6.97
N LYS A 11 -4.31 1.99 6.33
CA LYS A 11 -3.33 2.92 5.78
C LYS A 11 -3.95 3.85 4.72
N LEU A 12 -4.57 3.30 3.68
CA LEU A 12 -5.07 4.10 2.55
C LEU A 12 -6.20 5.05 2.93
N PHE A 13 -7.11 4.62 3.81
CA PHE A 13 -8.16 5.50 4.32
C PHE A 13 -7.62 6.60 5.24
N ARG A 14 -6.63 6.29 6.10
CA ARG A 14 -5.97 7.30 6.94
C ARG A 14 -5.29 8.38 6.11
N ILE A 15 -4.68 7.99 4.98
CA ILE A 15 -4.08 8.92 4.00
C ILE A 15 -5.14 9.79 3.31
N ALA A 16 -6.25 9.16 2.89
CA ALA A 16 -7.25 9.81 2.05
C ALA A 16 -7.99 10.97 2.73
N SER A 17 -8.04 10.96 4.07
CA SER A 17 -8.73 11.91 4.96
C SER A 17 -9.52 13.06 4.31
N PRO A 18 -10.75 12.80 3.79
CA PRO A 18 -11.74 13.84 3.59
C PRO A 18 -12.64 14.00 4.83
N LEU A 19 -12.58 13.07 5.80
CA LEU A 19 -13.48 13.01 6.93
C LEU A 19 -12.65 13.09 8.21
N LYS A 20 -12.63 14.26 8.84
CA LYS A 20 -12.04 14.51 10.19
C LYS A 20 -12.63 13.63 11.32
N LYS A 21 -13.53 12.70 10.99
CA LYS A 21 -14.16 11.70 11.86
C LYS A 21 -14.31 10.37 11.10
N PHE A 22 -13.22 9.89 10.53
CA PHE A 22 -13.21 8.60 9.85
C PHE A 22 -13.31 7.48 10.90
N ASN A 23 -14.43 6.76 10.92
CA ASN A 23 -14.64 5.55 11.71
C ASN A 23 -15.06 4.42 10.74
N PRO A 24 -14.10 3.80 10.02
CA PRO A 24 -14.41 2.75 9.07
C PRO A 24 -15.05 1.58 9.81
N ASN A 25 -16.21 1.15 9.33
CA ASN A 25 -16.66 -0.19 9.68
C ASN A 25 -15.92 -1.18 8.78
N PHE A 26 -14.81 -1.76 9.27
CA PHE A 26 -14.03 -2.75 8.51
C PHE A 26 -14.83 -4.00 8.14
N ASP A 27 -15.93 -4.28 8.83
CA ASP A 27 -16.84 -5.39 8.50
C ASP A 27 -17.66 -5.10 7.23
N GLU A 28 -17.86 -3.82 6.89
CA GLU A 28 -18.58 -3.37 5.70
C GLU A 28 -17.65 -3.01 4.53
N ILE A 29 -16.32 -3.09 4.74
CA ILE A 29 -15.33 -2.79 3.73
C ILE A 29 -14.89 -4.10 3.08
N ARG A 30 -14.90 -4.13 1.75
CA ARG A 30 -14.29 -5.19 0.96
C ARG A 30 -13.28 -4.60 -0.01
N ILE A 31 -12.16 -5.32 -0.20
CA ILE A 31 -11.22 -5.00 -1.26
C ILE A 31 -11.64 -5.73 -2.54
N VAL A 32 -11.60 -5.02 -3.67
CA VAL A 32 -11.69 -5.61 -5.01
C VAL A 32 -10.37 -5.31 -5.69
N SER A 33 -9.57 -6.34 -5.92
CA SER A 33 -8.22 -6.19 -6.47
C SER A 33 -7.93 -7.22 -7.55
N ASN A 34 -6.93 -6.93 -8.37
CA ASN A 34 -6.50 -7.78 -9.47
C ASN A 34 -4.98 -7.78 -9.59
N PHE A 35 -4.41 -8.97 -9.72
CA PHE A 35 -3.00 -9.22 -9.97
C PHE A 35 -2.81 -9.66 -11.41
N ASN A 36 -2.17 -8.81 -12.21
CA ASN A 36 -1.78 -9.15 -13.58
C ASN A 36 -0.32 -9.58 -13.60
N ARG A 37 -0.07 -10.79 -14.10
CA ARG A 37 1.26 -11.41 -14.15
C ARG A 37 1.67 -11.65 -15.60
N ARG A 38 2.98 -11.69 -15.86
CA ARG A 38 3.49 -11.97 -17.20
C ARG A 38 3.26 -13.46 -17.56
N PRO A 39 2.59 -13.76 -18.69
CA PRO A 39 2.42 -15.15 -19.13
C PRO A 39 3.78 -15.80 -19.42
N GLY A 40 3.98 -17.04 -18.94
CA GLY A 40 5.16 -17.85 -19.27
C GLY A 40 6.45 -17.52 -18.51
N ASP A 41 6.43 -16.60 -17.54
CA ASP A 41 7.56 -16.39 -16.64
C ASP A 41 7.47 -17.39 -15.46
N PRO A 42 8.44 -18.32 -15.28
CA PRO A 42 8.44 -19.26 -14.17
C PRO A 42 8.61 -18.58 -12.80
N ARG A 43 8.91 -17.28 -12.76
CA ARG A 43 8.94 -16.46 -11.54
C ARG A 43 7.64 -15.70 -11.30
N CYS A 44 6.61 -15.89 -12.13
CA CYS A 44 5.30 -15.25 -11.99
C CYS A 44 5.38 -13.71 -11.77
N GLY A 45 6.32 -13.04 -12.45
CA GLY A 45 6.62 -11.63 -12.21
C GLY A 45 5.37 -10.75 -12.30
N LEU A 46 4.99 -10.14 -11.18
CA LEU A 46 3.89 -9.18 -11.09
C LEU A 46 4.14 -8.03 -12.07
N VAL A 47 3.18 -7.80 -12.98
CA VAL A 47 3.23 -6.74 -14.00
C VAL A 47 2.39 -5.55 -13.55
N MET A 48 1.21 -5.81 -13.01
CA MET A 48 0.34 -4.77 -12.48
C MET A 48 -0.45 -5.31 -11.30
N TYR A 49 -0.54 -4.50 -10.25
CA TYR A 49 -1.51 -4.69 -9.19
C TYR A 49 -2.44 -3.48 -9.16
N SER A 50 -3.74 -3.72 -9.11
CA SER A 50 -4.74 -2.66 -9.06
C SER A 50 -5.85 -3.06 -8.12
N GLY A 51 -6.47 -2.09 -7.47
CA GLY A 51 -7.62 -2.36 -6.64
C GLY A 51 -8.37 -1.11 -6.23
N CYS A 52 -9.47 -1.33 -5.55
CA CYS A 52 -10.26 -0.34 -4.88
C CYS A 52 -10.93 -0.98 -3.66
N PHE A 53 -11.52 -0.16 -2.82
CA PHE A 53 -12.37 -0.63 -1.73
C PHE A 53 -13.83 -0.34 -2.07
N VAL A 54 -14.72 -1.22 -1.63
CA VAL A 54 -16.16 -1.02 -1.69
C VAL A 54 -16.70 -0.95 -0.28
N VAL A 55 -17.47 0.09 0.02
CA VAL A 55 -18.07 0.34 1.34
C VAL A 55 -19.59 0.25 1.24
N GLY A 56 -20.21 -0.50 2.15
CA GLY A 56 -21.65 -0.68 2.21
C GLY A 56 -22.19 -1.36 0.95
N ALA A 57 -23.31 -0.85 0.41
CA ALA A 57 -23.97 -1.46 -0.74
C ALA A 57 -23.05 -1.50 -1.98
N GLU A 58 -22.57 -0.36 -2.49
CA GLU A 58 -21.77 -0.33 -3.74
C GLU A 58 -20.82 0.87 -3.87
N THR A 59 -20.46 1.57 -2.79
CA THR A 59 -19.62 2.77 -2.91
C THR A 59 -18.16 2.41 -3.15
N VAL A 60 -17.66 2.64 -4.36
CA VAL A 60 -16.25 2.45 -4.72
C VAL A 60 -15.41 3.63 -4.22
N VAL A 61 -14.36 3.34 -3.45
CA VAL A 61 -13.46 4.34 -2.88
C VAL A 61 -12.00 3.96 -3.08
N LEU A 62 -11.14 4.98 -3.09
CA LEU A 62 -9.69 4.88 -3.10
C LEU A 62 -9.13 3.97 -4.21
N PRO A 63 -9.52 4.15 -5.49
CA PRO A 63 -8.93 3.37 -6.57
C PRO A 63 -7.42 3.62 -6.66
N PHE A 64 -6.68 2.54 -6.88
CA PHE A 64 -5.24 2.57 -7.03
C PHE A 64 -4.75 1.56 -8.08
N SER A 65 -3.61 1.85 -8.69
CA SER A 65 -2.91 0.93 -9.58
C SER A 65 -1.41 1.15 -9.53
N ILE A 66 -0.64 0.07 -9.48
CA ILE A 66 0.82 0.08 -9.56
C ILE A 66 1.25 -0.83 -10.70
N ALA A 67 2.02 -0.27 -11.64
CA ALA A 67 2.67 -1.04 -12.68
C ALA A 67 4.12 -1.33 -12.32
N PHE A 68 4.60 -2.51 -12.71
CA PHE A 68 5.96 -2.97 -12.48
C PHE A 68 6.66 -3.20 -13.82
N SER A 69 7.92 -2.81 -13.84
CA SER A 69 8.88 -3.17 -14.88
C SER A 69 9.83 -4.22 -14.33
N GLY A 70 9.96 -5.33 -15.04
CA GLY A 70 10.89 -6.40 -14.71
C GLY A 70 12.18 -6.29 -15.50
N ARG A 71 13.33 -6.18 -14.83
CA ARG A 71 14.66 -6.43 -15.41
C ARG A 71 15.46 -7.29 -14.44
N ASN A 72 16.18 -8.29 -14.97
CA ASN A 72 16.98 -9.23 -14.18
C ASN A 72 16.20 -9.97 -13.07
N GLY A 73 14.91 -10.24 -13.32
CA GLY A 73 14.06 -10.97 -12.37
C GLY A 73 13.66 -10.20 -11.11
N ARG A 74 13.80 -8.86 -11.10
CA ARG A 74 13.27 -7.99 -10.05
C ARG A 74 12.10 -7.17 -10.58
N SER A 75 10.94 -7.28 -9.94
CA SER A 75 9.80 -6.40 -10.18
C SER A 75 10.08 -5.04 -9.54
N THR A 76 10.21 -4.01 -10.38
CA THR A 76 10.51 -2.65 -9.93
C THR A 76 9.46 -1.68 -10.42
N SER A 77 8.97 -0.85 -9.52
CA SER A 77 8.06 0.24 -9.82
C SER A 77 8.69 1.59 -9.48
N SER A 78 8.08 2.64 -9.97
CA SER A 78 8.41 4.03 -9.64
C SER A 78 7.13 4.76 -9.27
N LEU A 79 7.25 5.85 -8.51
CA LEU A 79 6.10 6.67 -8.14
C LEU A 79 5.31 7.18 -9.36
N ALA A 80 5.97 7.34 -10.52
CA ALA A 80 5.31 7.73 -11.78
C ALA A 80 4.45 6.61 -12.39
N GLN A 81 4.72 5.34 -12.05
CA GLN A 81 3.94 4.16 -12.46
C GLN A 81 2.84 3.81 -11.44
N PHE A 82 2.66 4.65 -10.42
CA PHE A 82 1.63 4.51 -9.42
C PHE A 82 0.55 5.57 -9.60
N SER A 83 -0.68 5.10 -9.72
CA SER A 83 -1.89 5.92 -9.80
C SER A 83 -2.68 5.75 -8.50
N TYR A 84 -3.07 6.88 -7.93
CA TYR A 84 -3.93 6.96 -6.76
C TYR A 84 -4.88 8.14 -6.96
N PHE A 85 -6.07 8.08 -6.36
CA PHE A 85 -7.10 9.09 -6.57
C PHE A 85 -6.67 10.52 -6.14
N ASP A 86 -5.77 10.64 -5.17
CA ASP A 86 -5.22 11.92 -4.69
C ASP A 86 -3.82 12.16 -5.26
N ALA A 87 -3.63 13.32 -5.88
CA ALA A 87 -2.41 13.70 -6.60
C ALA A 87 -1.32 14.33 -5.72
N ARG A 88 -1.61 14.71 -4.46
CA ARG A 88 -0.64 15.34 -3.56
C ARG A 88 0.55 14.42 -3.32
N LEU A 89 1.76 14.98 -3.35
CA LEU A 89 3.00 14.19 -3.40
C LEU A 89 3.19 13.31 -2.15
N ASP A 90 2.94 13.87 -0.98
CA ASP A 90 2.98 13.20 0.32
C ASP A 90 2.00 12.02 0.38
N VAL A 91 0.75 12.27 0.01
CA VAL A 91 -0.31 11.26 -0.08
C VAL A 91 0.08 10.14 -1.04
N ARG A 92 0.57 10.48 -2.24
CA ARG A 92 0.99 9.49 -3.23
C ARG A 92 2.16 8.66 -2.75
N ILE A 93 3.15 9.26 -2.06
CA ILE A 93 4.29 8.50 -1.51
C ILE A 93 3.80 7.53 -0.44
N LEU A 94 3.00 7.99 0.53
CA LEU A 94 2.49 7.11 1.59
C LEU A 94 1.60 5.99 1.04
N ALA A 95 0.75 6.29 0.05
CA ALA A 95 -0.10 5.29 -0.58
C ALA A 95 0.73 4.27 -1.41
N PHE A 96 1.75 4.75 -2.12
CA PHE A 96 2.68 3.90 -2.85
C PHE A 96 3.44 2.94 -1.93
N LEU A 97 4.00 3.45 -0.83
CA LEU A 97 4.67 2.64 0.18
C LEU A 97 3.69 1.64 0.83
N SER A 98 2.46 2.07 1.13
CA SER A 98 1.41 1.21 1.69
C SER A 98 1.09 0.00 0.81
N VAL A 99 1.01 0.21 -0.51
CA VAL A 99 0.77 -0.86 -1.48
C VAL A 99 1.99 -1.77 -1.63
N LEU A 100 3.21 -1.22 -1.66
CA LEU A 100 4.44 -2.03 -1.74
C LEU A 100 4.63 -2.91 -0.50
N ASP A 101 4.38 -2.35 0.67
CA ASP A 101 4.42 -3.03 1.96
C ASP A 101 3.42 -4.20 2.01
N PHE A 102 2.18 -3.97 1.54
CA PHE A 102 1.19 -5.04 1.38
C PHE A 102 1.66 -6.16 0.43
N LEU A 103 2.23 -5.79 -0.71
CA LEU A 103 2.71 -6.78 -1.69
C LEU A 103 3.90 -7.58 -1.18
N GLU A 104 4.78 -6.98 -0.38
CA GLU A 104 5.89 -7.71 0.27
C GLU A 104 5.37 -8.63 1.38
N ALA A 105 4.46 -8.14 2.24
CA ALA A 105 3.88 -8.92 3.33
C ALA A 105 3.07 -10.14 2.84
N THR A 106 2.46 -10.04 1.65
CA THR A 106 1.71 -11.14 1.02
C THR A 106 2.59 -12.05 0.14
N GLY A 107 3.89 -11.78 0.03
CA GLY A 107 4.84 -12.56 -0.76
C GLY A 107 4.76 -12.31 -2.28
N GLU A 108 3.97 -11.33 -2.73
CA GLU A 108 3.86 -10.92 -4.12
C GLU A 108 5.09 -10.12 -4.60
N LEU A 109 5.85 -9.55 -3.66
CA LEU A 109 7.17 -8.98 -3.87
C LEU A 109 8.22 -9.66 -2.97
N PRO A 110 9.47 -9.80 -3.43
CA PRO A 110 10.55 -10.32 -2.59
C PRO A 110 10.80 -9.46 -1.35
N LEU A 111 11.24 -10.09 -0.26
CA LEU A 111 11.69 -9.39 0.96
C LEU A 111 12.75 -8.32 0.64
N GLY A 112 12.62 -7.14 1.26
CA GLY A 112 13.45 -5.96 1.03
C GLY A 112 13.00 -5.09 -0.15
N SER A 113 11.87 -5.42 -0.80
CA SER A 113 11.32 -4.63 -1.90
C SER A 113 10.90 -3.23 -1.46
N LEU A 114 10.23 -3.10 -0.31
CA LEU A 114 9.83 -1.83 0.28
C LEU A 114 11.05 -0.94 0.49
N ALA A 115 12.08 -1.44 1.17
CA ALA A 115 13.32 -0.69 1.41
C ALA A 115 14.00 -0.26 0.10
N ALA A 116 14.06 -1.15 -0.90
CA ALA A 116 14.62 -0.83 -2.20
C ALA A 116 13.84 0.28 -2.94
N HIS A 117 12.50 0.25 -2.87
CA HIS A 117 11.66 1.28 -3.48
C HIS A 117 11.73 2.60 -2.71
N THR A 118 11.75 2.59 -1.37
CA THR A 118 11.98 3.77 -0.53
C THR A 118 13.28 4.47 -0.91
N ASN A 119 14.39 3.72 -1.00
CA ASN A 119 15.69 4.27 -1.41
C ASN A 119 15.65 4.92 -2.82
N ARG A 120 14.85 4.37 -3.74
CA ARG A 120 14.68 4.95 -5.08
C ARG A 120 13.87 6.25 -5.07
N ILE A 121 12.91 6.40 -4.16
CA ILE A 121 12.14 7.64 -4.00
C ILE A 121 13.06 8.77 -3.53
N VAL A 122 13.93 8.47 -2.57
CA VAL A 122 14.79 9.44 -1.88
C VAL A 122 16.06 9.77 -2.70
N SER A 123 16.67 8.80 -3.39
CA SER A 123 17.97 8.97 -4.06
C SER A 123 18.01 10.07 -5.13
N LYS A 124 16.95 10.26 -5.92
CA LYS A 124 16.97 11.22 -7.03
C LYS A 124 16.68 12.66 -6.60
N ARG A 125 15.83 12.85 -5.59
CA ARG A 125 15.32 14.16 -5.15
C ARG A 125 14.89 14.06 -3.68
N PRO A 126 15.84 14.04 -2.72
CA PRO A 126 15.54 13.73 -1.32
C PRO A 126 14.52 14.71 -0.74
N GLY A 127 14.80 16.01 -0.70
CA GLY A 127 13.87 17.08 -0.31
C GLY A 127 12.85 16.69 0.77
N CYS A 128 11.59 17.09 0.57
CA CYS A 128 10.47 16.66 1.42
C CYS A 128 10.17 15.15 1.33
N ARG A 129 10.65 14.44 0.29
CA ARG A 129 10.39 13.00 0.12
C ARG A 129 11.07 12.17 1.19
N LYS A 130 12.26 12.59 1.64
CA LYS A 130 12.99 11.93 2.73
C LYS A 130 12.17 11.97 4.00
N GLU A 131 11.69 13.14 4.39
CA GLU A 131 10.86 13.33 5.60
C GLU A 131 9.58 12.49 5.56
N ILE A 132 8.93 12.41 4.38
CA ILE A 132 7.73 11.57 4.20
C ILE A 132 8.07 10.08 4.33
N CYS A 133 9.20 9.63 3.76
CA CYS A 133 9.62 8.23 3.85
C CYS A 133 10.06 7.86 5.28
N ASP A 134 10.79 8.74 5.95
CA ASP A 134 11.30 8.53 7.30
C ASP A 134 10.14 8.49 8.32
N SER A 135 9.03 9.20 8.06
CA SER A 135 7.81 9.15 8.89
C SER A 135 6.85 7.98 8.57
N TYR A 136 7.17 7.15 7.57
CA TYR A 136 6.32 6.02 7.17
C TYR A 136 6.11 4.98 8.30
N PRO A 137 7.13 4.59 9.10
CA PRO A 137 6.93 3.66 10.22
C PRO A 137 5.93 4.18 11.27
N GLU A 138 6.07 5.43 11.70
CA GLU A 138 5.12 6.06 12.64
C GLU A 138 3.71 6.19 12.05
N PHE A 139 3.63 6.38 10.73
CA PHE A 139 2.35 6.31 10.01
C PHE A 139 1.73 4.90 10.08
N CYS A 140 2.51 3.85 9.86
CA CYS A 140 2.05 2.46 9.96
C CYS A 140 1.55 2.12 11.36
N GLU A 141 2.27 2.51 12.42
CA GLU A 141 1.84 2.31 13.81
C GLU A 141 0.50 2.99 14.10
N ARG A 142 0.33 4.23 13.60
CA ARG A 142 -0.93 4.96 13.76
C ARG A 142 -2.08 4.33 12.98
N ALA A 143 -1.81 3.79 11.78
CA ALA A 143 -2.81 3.07 11.00
C ALA A 143 -3.19 1.73 11.65
N ALA A 144 -2.25 1.03 12.27
CA ALA A 144 -2.53 -0.22 12.98
C ALA A 144 -3.48 0.00 14.17
N LYS A 145 -3.39 1.16 14.83
CA LYS A 145 -4.32 1.56 15.91
C LYS A 145 -5.74 1.86 15.44
N ASP A 146 -5.96 2.01 14.13
CA ASP A 146 -7.31 2.16 13.58
C ASP A 146 -8.02 0.82 13.36
N LEU A 147 -7.28 -0.30 13.36
CA LEU A 147 -7.84 -1.64 13.19
C LEU A 147 -8.63 -2.10 14.42
N PRO A 148 -9.54 -3.08 14.28
CA PRO A 148 -10.11 -3.80 15.42
C PRO A 148 -9.01 -4.30 16.37
N TYR A 149 -9.29 -4.28 17.67
CA TYR A 149 -8.30 -4.49 18.73
C TYR A 149 -7.42 -5.73 18.51
N ASP A 150 -8.02 -6.88 18.20
CA ASP A 150 -7.29 -8.14 17.99
C ASP A 150 -6.34 -8.06 16.79
N MET A 151 -6.78 -7.47 15.68
CA MET A 151 -5.94 -7.26 14.49
C MET A 151 -4.85 -6.23 14.75
N SER A 152 -5.15 -5.19 15.54
CA SER A 152 -4.19 -4.16 15.94
C SER A 152 -3.05 -4.77 16.75
N LEU A 153 -3.37 -5.65 17.71
CA LEU A 153 -2.37 -6.39 18.48
C LEU A 153 -1.52 -7.31 17.62
N GLU A 154 -2.12 -8.00 16.65
CA GLU A 154 -1.39 -8.89 15.75
C GLU A 154 -0.42 -8.11 14.85
N VAL A 155 -0.85 -6.99 14.26
CA VAL A 155 0.02 -6.13 13.42
C VAL A 155 1.14 -5.50 14.25
N LEU A 156 0.83 -4.97 15.43
CA LEU A 156 1.82 -4.31 16.30
C LEU A 156 2.76 -5.31 17.00
N GLY A 157 2.25 -6.48 17.36
CA GLY A 157 3.01 -7.55 18.00
C GLY A 157 3.92 -8.30 17.01
N ALA A 158 3.57 -8.36 15.72
CA ALA A 158 4.46 -8.83 14.67
C ALA A 158 5.57 -7.83 14.31
N ALA A 159 5.47 -6.58 14.77
CA ALA A 159 6.46 -5.52 14.56
C ALA A 159 7.45 -5.35 15.74
N ALA A 160 7.30 -6.14 16.81
CA ALA A 160 8.17 -6.17 17.99
C ALA A 160 9.15 -7.35 17.95
#